data_AF-A0A3B8QKQ0-F1
#
_entry.id   AF-A0A3B8QKQ0-F1
#
_cell.length_a   1.000
_cell.length_b   1.000
_cell.length_c   1.000
_cell.angle_alpha   90.00
_cell.angle_beta   90.00
_cell.angle_gamma   90.00
#
_symmetry.space_group_name_H-M   'P 1'
#
loop_
_entity.id
_entity.type
_entity.pdbx_description
1 polymer ?
#
loop_
_entity_poly.entity_id
_entity_poly.type
_entity_poly.pdbx_seq_one_letter_code
_entity_poly.pdbx_strand_id
1 'polypeptide(L)'
;MPLLELLEDALRDLSVTAARASEGLINSDREDLLERIREARDIHPMAVAKAFRHLEEAKELVAGNVNPQLIVAGLLTRIREELVGNP
;
A
#
# COMPACT_ATOMS: atom_id res chain seq x y z
N MET A 1 -11.75 3.34 9.40
CA MET A 1 -12.18 4.01 8.15
C MET A 1 -12.04 2.99 7.03
N PRO A 2 -13.10 2.61 6.30
CA PRO A 2 -13.07 1.47 5.37
C PRO A 2 -11.96 1.52 4.31
N LEU A 3 -11.61 2.74 3.85
CA LEU A 3 -10.53 2.95 2.89
C LEU A 3 -9.16 2.47 3.41
N LEU A 4 -8.87 2.59 4.71
CA LEU A 4 -7.58 2.17 5.26
C LEU A 4 -7.42 0.64 5.25
N GLU A 5 -8.51 -0.09 5.52
CA GLU A 5 -8.53 -1.56 5.45
C GLU A 5 -8.30 -2.03 4.00
N LEU A 6 -8.98 -1.40 3.03
CA LEU A 6 -8.77 -1.70 1.60
C LEU A 6 -7.33 -1.41 1.16
N LEU A 7 -6.70 -0.37 1.72
CA LEU A 7 -5.31 -0.06 1.45
C LEU A 7 -4.38 -1.09 2.09
N GLU A 8 -4.72 -1.60 3.27
CA GLU A 8 -3.99 -2.65 3.94
C GLU A 8 -3.96 -3.92 3.09
N ASP A 9 -5.12 -4.36 2.60
CA ASP A 9 -5.24 -5.53 1.73
C ASP A 9 -4.44 -5.34 0.43
N ALA A 10 -4.51 -4.16 -0.17
CA ALA A 10 -3.73 -3.85 -1.37
C ALA A 10 -2.20 -3.89 -1.11
N LEU A 11 -1.73 -3.41 0.05
CA LEU A 11 -0.32 -3.51 0.43
C LEU A 11 0.11 -4.95 0.76
N ARG A 12 -0.79 -5.77 1.31
CA ARG A 12 -0.55 -7.21 1.55
C ARG A 12 -0.38 -7.95 0.23
N ASP A 13 -1.28 -7.73 -0.73
CA ASP A 13 -1.17 -8.30 -2.07
C ASP A 13 0.10 -7.88 -2.78
N LEU A 14 0.44 -6.58 -2.70
CA LEU A 14 1.69 -6.08 -3.27
C LEU A 14 2.93 -6.74 -2.63
N SER A 15 2.90 -7.03 -1.33
CA SER A 15 3.98 -7.72 -0.63
C SER A 15 4.15 -9.16 -1.12
N VAL A 16 3.03 -9.87 -1.30
CA VAL A 16 2.97 -11.24 -1.82
C VAL A 16 3.52 -11.27 -3.25
N THR A 17 3.05 -10.39 -4.12
CA THR A 17 3.55 -10.25 -5.50
C THR A 17 5.03 -9.88 -5.57
N ALA A 18 5.51 -8.94 -4.73
CA ALA A 18 6.93 -8.56 -4.68
C ALA A 18 7.84 -9.71 -4.19
N ALA A 19 7.32 -10.58 -3.32
CA ALA A 19 8.03 -11.78 -2.85
C ALA A 19 7.99 -12.95 -3.86
N ARG A 20 7.32 -12.79 -5.02
CA ARG A 20 7.06 -13.86 -6.00
C ARG A 20 6.33 -15.07 -5.42
N ALA A 21 5.54 -14.85 -4.37
CA ALA A 21 4.56 -15.81 -3.92
C ALA A 21 3.25 -15.47 -4.63
N SER A 22 2.64 -16.41 -5.35
CA SER A 22 1.25 -16.25 -5.82
C SER A 22 0.25 -16.81 -4.81
N GLU A 23 0.71 -17.68 -3.91
CA GLU A 23 -0.11 -18.21 -2.82
C GLU A 23 -0.33 -17.12 -1.76
N GLY A 24 -1.59 -16.75 -1.53
CA GLY A 24 -1.98 -15.81 -0.47
C GLY A 24 -2.42 -14.42 -0.93
N LEU A 25 -2.69 -14.21 -2.23
CA LEU A 25 -3.38 -13.01 -2.70
C LEU A 25 -4.81 -12.95 -2.13
N ILE A 26 -5.16 -11.83 -1.53
CA ILE A 26 -6.49 -11.47 -1.04
C ILE A 26 -7.38 -11.14 -2.24
N ASN A 27 -6.89 -10.31 -3.18
CA ASN A 27 -7.61 -9.92 -4.39
C ASN A 27 -7.07 -10.69 -5.62
N SER A 28 -7.40 -11.98 -5.70
CA SER A 28 -6.96 -12.86 -6.79
C SER A 28 -7.46 -12.44 -8.18
N ASP A 29 -8.56 -11.68 -8.26
CA ASP A 29 -9.06 -11.09 -9.50
C ASP A 29 -8.14 -10.01 -10.08
N ARG A 30 -7.13 -9.56 -9.31
CA ARG A 30 -6.18 -8.51 -9.69
C ARG A 30 -4.76 -9.00 -9.93
N GLU A 31 -4.54 -10.32 -9.97
CA GLU A 31 -3.20 -10.90 -10.18
C GLU A 31 -2.50 -10.32 -11.41
N ASP A 32 -3.18 -10.29 -12.56
CA ASP A 32 -2.64 -9.72 -13.81
C ASP A 32 -2.20 -8.25 -13.67
N LEU A 33 -2.94 -7.45 -12.89
CA LEU A 33 -2.60 -6.05 -12.67
C LEU A 33 -1.37 -5.93 -11.78
N LEU A 34 -1.31 -6.71 -10.70
CA LEU A 34 -0.19 -6.69 -9.75
C LEU A 34 1.10 -7.16 -10.42
N GLU A 35 1.01 -8.20 -11.26
CA GLU A 35 2.13 -8.69 -12.07
C GLU A 35 2.63 -7.62 -13.05
N ARG A 36 1.73 -6.94 -13.76
CA ARG A 36 2.11 -5.81 -14.63
C ARG A 36 2.77 -4.66 -13.86
N ILE A 37 2.30 -4.36 -12.65
CA ILE A 37 2.92 -3.34 -11.79
C ILE A 37 4.33 -3.77 -11.40
N ARG A 38 4.52 -5.02 -10.98
CA ARG A 38 5.84 -5.59 -10.64
C ARG A 38 6.80 -5.57 -11.82
N GLU A 39 6.33 -5.90 -13.02
CA GLU A 39 7.16 -5.85 -14.22
C GLU A 39 7.55 -4.41 -14.61
N ALA A 40 6.63 -3.45 -14.43
CA ALA A 40 6.85 -2.05 -14.78
C ALA A 40 7.60 -1.24 -13.70
N ARG A 41 7.64 -1.75 -12.47
CA ARG A 41 8.18 -1.09 -11.28
C ARG A 41 8.92 -2.12 -10.43
N ASP A 42 10.21 -1.91 -10.22
CA ASP A 42 11.01 -2.74 -9.30
C ASP A 42 10.68 -2.37 -7.84
N ILE A 43 9.49 -2.78 -7.38
CA ILE A 43 9.01 -2.50 -6.03
C ILE A 43 9.73 -3.43 -5.06
N HIS A 44 10.69 -2.86 -4.33
CA HIS A 44 11.44 -3.59 -3.33
C HIS A 44 10.53 -3.96 -2.13
N PRO A 45 10.54 -5.20 -1.60
CA PRO A 45 9.70 -5.61 -0.46
C PRO A 45 9.81 -4.70 0.77
N MET A 46 11.01 -4.17 1.03
CA MET A 46 11.25 -3.17 2.10
C MET A 46 10.43 -1.88 1.92
N ALA A 47 10.20 -1.43 0.68
CA ALA A 47 9.39 -0.25 0.41
C ALA A 47 7.92 -0.50 0.82
N VAL A 48 7.42 -1.70 0.57
CA VAL A 48 6.05 -2.10 0.99
C VAL A 48 5.94 -2.14 2.53
N ALA A 49 6.94 -2.69 3.22
CA ALA A 49 6.99 -2.67 4.68
C ALA A 49 6.98 -1.26 5.28
N LYS A 50 7.66 -0.30 4.63
CA LYS A 50 7.64 1.09 5.05
C LYS A 50 6.31 1.79 4.73
N ALA A 51 5.66 1.46 3.61
CA ALA A 51 4.31 1.93 3.29
C ALA A 51 3.28 1.51 4.36
N PHE A 52 3.38 0.30 4.92
CA PHE A 52 2.56 -0.12 6.06
C PHE A 52 2.71 0.80 7.28
N ARG A 53 3.91 1.31 7.57
CA ARG A 53 4.09 2.24 8.71
C ARG A 53 3.29 3.52 8.54
N HIS A 54 3.23 4.06 7.32
CA HIS A 54 2.40 5.23 7.04
C HIS A 54 0.91 4.94 7.17
N LEU A 55 0.47 3.71 6.86
CA LEU A 55 -0.90 3.28 7.09
C LEU A 55 -1.23 3.19 8.58
N GLU A 56 -0.33 2.68 9.41
CA GLU A 56 -0.51 2.65 10.87
C GLU A 56 -0.58 4.07 11.46
N GLU A 57 0.31 4.97 11.04
CA GLU A 57 0.24 6.39 11.41
C GLU A 57 -1.10 7.03 10.98
N ALA A 58 -1.64 6.66 9.81
CA ALA A 58 -2.94 7.14 9.37
C ALA A 58 -4.09 6.64 10.26
N LYS A 59 -4.02 5.39 10.75
CA LYS A 59 -4.98 4.85 11.73
C LYS A 59 -4.94 5.62 13.05
N GLU A 60 -3.74 5.99 13.52
CA GLU A 60 -3.58 6.84 14.70
C GLU A 60 -4.21 8.23 14.50
N LEU A 61 -4.01 8.85 13.33
CA LEU A 61 -4.62 10.15 13.00
C LEU A 61 -6.15 10.07 12.95
N VAL A 62 -6.70 8.94 12.48
CA VAL A 62 -8.16 8.68 12.54
C VAL A 62 -8.64 8.62 13.98
N ALA A 63 -7.94 7.91 14.86
CA ALA A 63 -8.27 7.87 16.29
C ALA A 63 -8.18 9.26 16.94
N GLY A 64 -7.28 10.11 16.44
CA GLY A 64 -7.15 11.52 16.82
C GLY A 64 -8.20 12.46 16.23
N ASN A 65 -9.21 11.97 15.50
CA ASN A 65 -10.25 12.75 14.82
C ASN A 65 -9.68 13.80 13.83
N VAL A 66 -8.51 13.54 13.25
CA VAL A 66 -7.94 14.40 12.21
C VAL A 66 -8.82 14.33 10.96
N ASN A 67 -8.88 15.44 10.21
CA ASN A 67 -9.69 15.53 8.99
C ASN A 67 -9.36 14.36 8.02
N PRO A 68 -10.35 13.50 7.65
CA PRO A 68 -10.15 12.37 6.76
C PRO A 68 -9.47 12.70 5.43
N GLN A 69 -9.78 13.86 4.85
CA GLN A 69 -9.21 14.28 3.57
C GLN A 69 -7.70 14.55 3.69
N LEU A 70 -7.27 15.14 4.81
CA LEU A 70 -5.85 15.37 5.08
C LEU A 70 -5.11 14.04 5.32
N ILE A 71 -5.74 13.12 6.05
CA ILE A 71 -5.18 11.77 6.29
C ILE A 71 -4.94 11.06 4.96
N VAL A 72 -5.97 11.01 4.10
CA VAL A 72 -5.89 10.32 2.80
C VAL A 72 -4.85 10.96 1.89
N ALA A 73 -4.86 12.29 1.76
CA ALA A 73 -3.88 12.99 0.92
C ALA A 73 -2.43 12.75 1.39
N GLY A 74 -2.17 12.85 2.70
CA GLY A 74 -0.86 12.60 3.28
C GLY A 74 -0.42 11.13 3.18
N LEU A 75 -1.34 10.20 3.36
CA LEU A 75 -1.07 8.76 3.23
C LEU A 75 -0.69 8.39 1.79
N LEU A 76 -1.49 8.80 0.81
CA LEU A 76 -1.23 8.49 -0.60
C LEU A 76 0.08 9.11 -1.10
N THR A 77 0.40 10.32 -0.65
CA THR A 77 1.66 11.00 -0.99
C THR A 77 2.85 10.20 -0.48
N ARG A 78 2.86 9.83 0.81
CA ARG A 78 3.97 9.09 1.43
C ARG A 78 4.12 7.67 0.89
N ILE A 79 3.00 6.98 0.63
CA ILE A 79 3.04 5.65 -0.01
C ILE A 79 3.63 5.76 -1.42
N ARG A 80 3.25 6.76 -2.20
CA ARG A 80 3.81 6.97 -3.54
C ARG A 80 5.31 7.24 -3.48
N GLU A 81 5.74 8.12 -2.58
CA GLU A 81 7.16 8.41 -2.37
C GLU A 81 7.97 7.17 -2.01
N GLU A 82 7.42 6.29 -1.17
CA GLU A 82 8.11 5.08 -0.75
C GLU A 82 8.15 4.01 -1.85
N LEU A 83 7.03 3.78 -2.56
CA LEU A 83 6.92 2.72 -3.56
C LEU A 83 7.51 3.09 -4.92
N VAL A 84 7.50 4.37 -5.28
CA VAL A 84 7.84 4.85 -6.63
C VAL A 84 8.95 5.90 -6.61
N GLY A 85 9.28 6.48 -5.45
CA GLY A 85 10.21 7.59 -5.33
C GLY A 85 9.56 8.96 -5.55
N ASN A 86 10.35 10.02 -5.36
CA ASN A 86 9.98 11.37 -5.79
C ASN A 86 10.22 11.50 -7.31
N PRO A 87 9.37 12.21 -8.07
CA PRO A 87 9.67 12.51 -9.48
C PRO A 87 10.94 13.36 -9.61
#